data_AF-A0A954M7R5-F1
#
_entry.id   AF-A0A954M7R5-F1
#
_cell.length_a   1.000
_cell.length_b   1.000
_cell.length_c   1.000
_cell.angle_alpha   90.00
_cell.angle_beta   90.00
_cell.angle_gamma   90.00
#
_symmetry.space_group_name_H-M   'P 1'
#
loop_
_entity.id
_entity.type
_entity.pdbx_description
1 polymer ?
#
loop_
_entity_poly.entity_id
_entity_poly.type
_entity_poly.pdbx_seq_one_letter_code
_entity_poly.pdbx_strand_id
1 'polypeptide(L)'
;MRILLANPRGFCAGVNMAIECLEECIRTFGPDIFVYHEIVHNKYVVDRFSRQGVTFVDSISEVPQGAILLYSAHGVSPEIREQARLRDLRTIDATCPLVTKVHIEAVKYAQAGYNIVLIGHEGHDEVIGTMGEAPESITLVETPDDVDQLTFTTADKLAY
;
A
#
# COMPACT_ATOMS: atom_id res chain seq x y z
N MET A 1 39.62 0.38 13.54
CA MET A 1 38.40 0.78 12.81
C MET A 1 37.25 0.90 13.81
N ARG A 2 36.55 2.04 13.86
CA ARG A 2 35.40 2.24 14.76
C ARG A 2 34.12 2.17 13.93
N ILE A 3 33.23 1.23 14.25
CA ILE A 3 31.90 1.10 13.64
C ILE A 3 30.90 1.86 14.52
N LEU A 4 30.04 2.68 13.90
CA LEU A 4 28.97 3.41 14.56
C LEU A 4 27.62 2.91 14.05
N LEU A 5 26.68 2.69 14.96
CA LEU A 5 25.33 2.23 14.64
C LEU A 5 24.32 3.32 15.01
N ALA A 6 23.52 3.75 14.04
CA ALA A 6 22.47 4.75 14.26
C ALA A 6 21.33 4.20 15.14
N ASN A 7 20.64 5.09 15.87
CA ASN A 7 19.39 4.79 16.56
C ASN A 7 18.42 5.97 16.40
N PRO A 8 17.18 5.76 15.92
CA PRO A 8 16.59 4.47 15.53
C PRO A 8 17.16 3.92 14.20
N ARG A 9 17.07 2.59 14.01
CA ARG A 9 17.34 1.89 12.74
C ARG A 9 16.53 0.58 12.69
N GLY A 10 16.17 0.12 11.50
CA GLY A 10 15.46 -1.15 11.32
C GLY A 10 13.94 -0.99 11.23
N PHE A 11 13.20 -1.94 11.81
CA PHE A 11 11.75 -2.06 11.63
C PHE A 11 10.97 -0.93 12.31
N CYS A 12 10.00 -0.37 11.59
CA CYS A 12 8.98 0.50 12.16
C CYS A 12 7.76 -0.31 12.60
N ALA A 13 6.80 0.33 13.28
CA ALA A 13 5.59 -0.33 13.77
C ALA A 13 4.74 -0.95 12.64
N GLY A 14 4.61 -0.27 11.49
CA GLY A 14 3.86 -0.78 10.34
C GLY A 14 4.49 -2.04 9.73
N VAL A 15 5.81 -2.06 9.61
CA VAL A 15 6.56 -3.25 9.12
C VAL A 15 6.38 -4.43 10.08
N ASN A 16 6.54 -4.22 11.39
CA ASN A 16 6.32 -5.29 12.39
C ASN A 16 4.90 -5.84 12.29
N MET A 17 3.89 -4.96 12.27
CA MET A 17 2.50 -5.35 12.19
C MET A 17 2.20 -6.19 10.93
N ALA A 18 2.73 -5.79 9.76
CA ALA A 18 2.48 -6.52 8.52
C ALA A 18 3.16 -7.90 8.50
N ILE A 19 4.38 -7.99 9.03
CA ILE A 19 5.10 -9.27 9.17
C ILE A 19 4.38 -10.19 10.16
N GLU A 20 3.98 -9.67 11.33
CA GLU A 20 3.25 -10.42 12.35
C GLU A 20 1.88 -10.89 11.82
N CYS A 21 1.18 -10.03 11.05
CA CYS A 21 -0.08 -10.40 10.40
C CYS A 21 0.09 -11.61 9.48
N LEU A 22 1.11 -11.61 8.61
CA LEU A 22 1.37 -12.75 7.71
C LEU A 22 1.80 -14.00 8.48
N GLU A 23 2.64 -13.89 9.51
CA GLU A 23 3.00 -15.01 10.40
C GLU A 23 1.75 -15.62 11.07
N GLU A 24 0.84 -14.78 11.56
CA GLU A 24 -0.41 -15.20 12.19
C GLU A 24 -1.38 -15.85 11.21
N CYS A 25 -1.43 -15.36 9.97
CA CYS A 25 -2.21 -15.99 8.91
C CYS A 25 -1.69 -17.39 8.61
N ILE A 26 -0.36 -17.56 8.47
CA ILE A 26 0.26 -18.88 8.23
C ILE A 26 -0.05 -19.83 9.38
N ARG A 27 0.06 -19.35 10.63
CA ARG A 27 -0.24 -20.13 11.83
C ARG A 27 -1.71 -20.59 11.86
N THR A 28 -2.63 -19.73 11.43
CA THR A 28 -4.08 -19.97 11.54
C THR A 28 -4.62 -20.80 10.38
N PHE A 29 -4.13 -20.57 9.16
CA PHE A 29 -4.72 -21.11 7.94
C PHE A 29 -3.79 -22.06 7.16
N GLY A 30 -2.53 -22.16 7.54
CA GLY A 30 -1.51 -22.89 6.78
C GLY A 30 -0.81 -22.02 5.74
N PRO A 31 0.13 -22.60 4.98
CA PRO A 31 1.06 -21.86 4.14
C PRO A 31 0.51 -21.40 2.79
N ASP A 32 -0.64 -21.93 2.34
CA ASP A 32 -1.26 -21.63 1.03
C ASP A 32 -1.94 -20.25 1.03
N ILE A 33 -1.14 -19.21 1.27
CA ILE A 33 -1.55 -17.81 1.41
C ILE A 33 -0.96 -17.02 0.25
N PHE A 34 -1.76 -16.12 -0.30
CA PHE A 34 -1.35 -15.17 -1.32
C PHE A 34 -1.14 -13.80 -0.68
N VAL A 35 -0.16 -13.05 -1.17
CA VAL A 35 0.06 -11.65 -0.80
C VAL A 35 0.12 -10.82 -2.07
N TYR A 36 -0.71 -9.78 -2.14
CA TYR A 36 -0.68 -8.82 -3.24
C TYR A 36 0.52 -7.88 -3.06
N HIS A 37 1.48 -8.00 -3.98
CA HIS A 37 2.85 -7.48 -3.90
C HIS A 37 3.64 -7.97 -2.68
N GLU A 38 4.91 -7.58 -2.57
CA GLU A 38 5.74 -7.92 -1.41
C GLU A 38 5.13 -7.35 -0.12
N ILE A 39 5.07 -8.16 0.95
CA ILE A 39 4.50 -7.74 2.25
C ILE A 39 5.18 -6.47 2.79
N VAL A 40 6.49 -6.36 2.57
CA VAL A 40 7.36 -5.19 2.73
C VAL A 40 8.51 -5.31 1.72
N HIS A 41 9.07 -4.20 1.24
CA HIS A 41 10.20 -4.20 0.28
C HIS A 41 11.53 -4.62 0.93
N ASN A 42 11.63 -5.89 1.33
CA ASN A 42 12.84 -6.49 1.87
C ASN A 42 13.00 -7.93 1.42
N LYS A 43 13.96 -8.16 0.53
CA LYS A 43 14.26 -9.47 -0.06
C LYS A 43 14.40 -10.59 0.97
N TYR A 44 15.05 -10.34 2.11
CA TYR A 44 15.23 -11.38 3.13
C TYR A 44 13.90 -11.79 3.77
N VAL A 45 13.01 -10.82 4.03
CA VAL A 45 11.66 -11.09 4.57
C VAL A 45 10.82 -11.84 3.54
N VAL A 46 10.84 -11.40 2.28
CA VAL A 46 10.11 -12.05 1.18
C VAL A 46 10.58 -13.49 0.97
N ASP A 47 11.89 -13.70 0.82
CA ASP A 47 12.49 -15.03 0.65
C ASP A 47 12.16 -15.97 1.82
N ARG A 48 12.09 -15.43 3.06
CA ARG A 48 11.72 -16.20 4.25
C ARG A 48 10.30 -16.75 4.13
N PHE A 49 9.33 -15.92 3.74
CA PHE A 49 7.93 -16.31 3.62
C PHE A 49 7.67 -17.19 2.39
N SER A 50 8.32 -16.93 1.26
CA SER A 50 8.22 -17.81 0.08
C SER A 50 8.68 -19.23 0.39
N ARG A 51 9.75 -19.39 1.19
CA ARG A 51 10.21 -20.72 1.67
C ARG A 51 9.23 -21.39 2.62
N GLN A 52 8.33 -20.63 3.24
CA GLN A 52 7.25 -21.14 4.08
C GLN A 52 5.99 -21.47 3.27
N GLY A 53 5.96 -21.21 1.97
CA GLY A 53 4.86 -21.55 1.06
C GLY A 53 3.96 -20.38 0.65
N VAL A 54 4.24 -19.17 1.14
CA VAL A 54 3.52 -17.96 0.71
C VAL A 54 3.81 -17.64 -0.75
N THR A 55 2.79 -17.25 -1.50
CA THR A 55 2.92 -16.81 -2.90
C THR A 55 2.67 -15.31 -2.99
N PHE A 56 3.67 -14.55 -3.42
CA PHE A 56 3.52 -13.13 -3.74
C PHE A 56 3.07 -12.99 -5.20
N VAL A 57 2.07 -12.16 -5.47
CA VAL A 57 1.47 -11.95 -6.81
C VAL A 57 1.40 -10.47 -7.15
N ASP A 58 1.42 -10.14 -8.44
CA ASP A 58 1.29 -8.76 -8.91
C ASP A 58 -0.13 -8.43 -9.41
N SER A 59 -0.96 -9.46 -9.61
CA SER A 59 -2.35 -9.31 -10.03
C SER A 59 -3.31 -10.21 -9.25
N ILE A 60 -4.49 -9.68 -8.94
CA ILE A 60 -5.60 -10.42 -8.31
C ILE A 60 -6.06 -11.61 -9.16
N SER A 61 -5.88 -11.55 -10.49
CA SER A 61 -6.26 -12.64 -11.39
C SER A 61 -5.43 -13.92 -11.20
N GLU A 62 -4.22 -13.81 -10.64
CA GLU A 62 -3.32 -14.93 -10.37
C GLU A 62 -3.74 -15.73 -9.13
N VAL A 63 -4.55 -15.14 -8.25
CA VAL A 63 -5.00 -15.76 -7.02
C VAL A 63 -6.14 -16.74 -7.31
N PRO A 64 -6.15 -17.97 -6.80
CA PRO A 64 -7.30 -18.87 -6.95
C PRO A 64 -8.56 -18.30 -6.28
N GLN A 65 -9.74 -18.49 -6.89
CA GLN A 65 -11.01 -18.08 -6.30
C GLN A 65 -11.21 -18.69 -4.90
N GLY A 66 -11.73 -17.92 -3.94
CA GLY A 66 -11.94 -18.38 -2.56
C GLY A 66 -10.66 -18.44 -1.69
N ALA A 67 -9.48 -18.19 -2.25
CA ALA A 67 -8.21 -18.26 -1.52
C ALA A 67 -8.07 -17.09 -0.53
N ILE A 68 -7.10 -17.22 0.39
CA ILE A 68 -6.74 -16.18 1.33
C ILE A 68 -5.75 -15.24 0.67
N LEU A 69 -6.05 -13.95 0.70
CA LEU A 69 -5.22 -12.89 0.14
C LEU A 69 -4.90 -11.84 1.19
N LEU A 70 -3.62 -11.52 1.37
CA LEU A 70 -3.19 -10.38 2.17
C LEU A 70 -2.86 -9.18 1.26
N TYR A 71 -3.24 -7.98 1.70
CA TYR A 71 -2.70 -6.74 1.15
C TYR A 71 -1.42 -6.36 1.90
N SER A 72 -0.42 -5.85 1.17
CA SER A 72 0.88 -5.47 1.75
C SER A 72 0.79 -4.26 2.68
N ALA A 73 1.88 -3.95 3.37
CA ALA A 73 1.97 -2.78 4.26
C ALA A 73 1.75 -1.44 3.56
N HIS A 74 1.99 -1.39 2.24
CA HIS A 74 1.95 -0.18 1.41
C HIS A 74 0.53 0.23 1.02
N GLY A 75 -0.48 -0.59 1.29
CA GLY A 75 -1.84 -0.32 0.87
C GLY A 75 -2.13 -0.73 -0.58
N VAL A 76 -3.42 -0.73 -0.92
CA VAL A 76 -3.92 -1.02 -2.27
C VAL A 76 -5.05 -0.04 -2.59
N SER A 77 -5.44 0.08 -3.85
CA SER A 77 -6.56 0.93 -4.28
C SER A 77 -7.92 0.29 -3.96
N PRO A 78 -9.02 1.08 -3.98
CA PRO A 78 -10.38 0.55 -3.94
C PRO A 78 -10.69 -0.45 -5.07
N GLU A 79 -10.11 -0.26 -6.26
CA GLU A 79 -10.29 -1.17 -7.38
C GLU A 79 -9.74 -2.57 -7.07
N ILE A 80 -8.54 -2.65 -6.49
CA ILE A 80 -7.95 -3.94 -6.09
C ILE A 80 -8.80 -4.64 -5.03
N ARG A 81 -9.41 -3.88 -4.10
CA ARG A 81 -10.36 -4.43 -3.12
C ARG A 81 -11.60 -4.98 -3.80
N GLU A 82 -12.14 -4.27 -4.78
CA GLU A 82 -13.31 -4.72 -5.54
C GLU A 82 -13.01 -5.97 -6.38
N GLN A 83 -11.87 -6.03 -7.05
CA GLN A 83 -11.43 -7.22 -7.80
C GLN A 83 -11.33 -8.45 -6.88
N ALA A 84 -10.76 -8.29 -5.69
CA ALA A 84 -10.66 -9.37 -4.72
C ALA A 84 -12.04 -9.82 -4.22
N ARG A 85 -12.96 -8.87 -3.98
CA ARG A 85 -14.34 -9.13 -3.58
C ARG A 85 -15.11 -9.90 -4.67
N LEU A 86 -14.98 -9.48 -5.93
CA LEU A 86 -15.63 -10.13 -7.07
C LEU A 86 -15.14 -11.57 -7.29
N ARG A 87 -13.92 -11.86 -6.85
CA ARG A 87 -13.31 -13.19 -6.89
C ARG A 87 -13.50 -13.99 -5.60
N ASP A 88 -14.38 -13.53 -4.71
CA ASP A 88 -14.71 -14.19 -3.45
C ASP A 88 -13.47 -14.51 -2.60
N LEU A 89 -12.44 -13.66 -2.66
CA LEU A 89 -11.22 -13.87 -1.89
C LEU A 89 -11.46 -13.54 -0.42
N ARG A 90 -10.84 -14.33 0.45
CA ARG A 90 -10.81 -14.07 1.89
C ARG A 90 -9.68 -13.11 2.20
N THR A 91 -9.98 -11.81 2.22
CA THR A 91 -8.97 -10.76 2.31
C THR A 91 -8.59 -10.43 3.76
N ILE A 92 -7.31 -10.15 3.97
CA ILE A 92 -6.75 -9.67 5.24
C ILE A 92 -5.88 -8.45 4.93
N ASP A 93 -6.20 -7.31 5.54
CA ASP A 93 -5.53 -6.05 5.22
C ASP A 93 -4.36 -5.80 6.20
N ALA A 94 -3.12 -5.88 5.71
CA ALA A 94 -1.93 -5.58 6.49
C ALA A 94 -1.39 -4.15 6.25
N THR A 95 -2.17 -3.28 5.58
CA THR A 95 -1.81 -1.88 5.31
C THR A 95 -1.45 -1.17 6.61
N CYS A 96 -0.31 -0.47 6.61
CA CYS A 96 0.10 0.32 7.75
C CYS A 96 -0.99 1.36 8.11
N PRO A 97 -1.40 1.51 9.39
CA PRO A 97 -2.43 2.48 9.77
C PRO A 97 -2.10 3.93 9.41
N LEU A 98 -0.81 4.25 9.26
CA LEU A 98 -0.38 5.58 8.79
C LEU A 98 -0.64 5.79 7.29
N VAL A 99 -0.54 4.73 6.47
CA VAL A 99 -0.94 4.74 5.06
C VAL A 99 -2.47 4.83 4.95
N THR A 100 -3.20 4.01 5.71
CA THR A 100 -4.67 4.07 5.76
C THR A 100 -5.16 5.46 6.16
N LYS A 101 -4.45 6.16 7.05
CA LYS A 101 -4.77 7.55 7.39
C LYS A 101 -4.70 8.47 6.15
N VAL A 102 -3.66 8.35 5.32
CA VAL A 102 -3.51 9.15 4.09
C VAL A 102 -4.65 8.84 3.11
N HIS A 103 -4.99 7.56 2.92
CA HIS A 103 -6.14 7.15 2.11
C HIS A 103 -7.44 7.80 2.59
N ILE A 104 -7.70 7.77 3.90
CA ILE A 104 -8.90 8.37 4.51
C ILE A 104 -8.93 9.89 4.29
N GLU A 105 -7.80 10.59 4.44
CA GLU A 105 -7.75 12.03 4.20
C GLU A 105 -7.95 12.37 2.71
N ALA A 106 -7.39 11.59 1.79
CA ALA A 106 -7.62 11.76 0.36
C ALA A 106 -9.11 11.70 0.00
N VAL A 107 -9.82 10.68 0.51
CA VAL A 107 -11.28 10.54 0.31
C VAL A 107 -12.04 11.73 0.91
N LYS A 108 -11.70 12.17 2.13
CA LYS A 108 -12.37 13.30 2.79
C LYS A 108 -12.18 14.60 2.02
N TYR A 109 -10.97 14.91 1.57
CA TYR A 109 -10.69 16.14 0.83
C TYR A 109 -11.38 16.13 -0.52
N ALA A 110 -11.36 15.00 -1.24
CA ALA A 110 -12.11 14.85 -2.49
C ALA A 110 -13.61 15.08 -2.29
N GLN A 111 -14.22 14.49 -1.25
CA GLN A 111 -15.63 14.73 -0.89
C GLN A 111 -15.93 16.20 -0.53
N ALA A 112 -14.96 16.93 0.01
CA ALA A 112 -15.08 18.35 0.31
C ALA A 112 -14.82 19.28 -0.91
N GLY A 113 -14.55 18.69 -2.09
CA GLY A 113 -14.31 19.39 -3.35
C GLY A 113 -12.92 20.02 -3.45
N TYR A 114 -11.92 19.41 -2.82
CA TYR A 114 -10.52 19.81 -2.95
C TYR A 114 -9.86 19.07 -4.12
N ASN A 115 -8.94 19.77 -4.80
CA ASN A 115 -7.89 19.11 -5.56
C ASN A 115 -6.73 18.80 -4.61
N ILE A 116 -6.17 17.61 -4.72
CA ILE A 116 -5.16 17.06 -3.82
C ILE A 116 -3.86 16.94 -4.61
N VAL A 117 -2.77 17.47 -4.07
CA VAL A 117 -1.43 17.31 -4.63
C VAL A 117 -0.72 16.23 -3.83
N LEU A 118 -0.63 15.03 -4.39
CA LEU A 118 0.10 13.94 -3.74
C LEU A 118 1.59 14.07 -4.10
N ILE A 119 2.45 14.12 -3.08
CA ILE A 119 3.90 14.13 -3.27
C ILE A 119 4.40 12.70 -3.12
N GLY A 120 4.96 12.13 -4.17
CA GLY A 120 5.40 10.73 -4.18
C GLY A 120 6.17 10.39 -5.45
N HIS A 121 6.50 9.11 -5.60
CA HIS A 121 7.15 8.59 -6.80
C HIS A 121 6.17 7.77 -7.63
N GLU A 122 6.08 8.06 -8.93
CA GLU A 122 5.26 7.31 -9.86
C GLU A 122 5.64 5.83 -9.83
N GLY A 123 4.63 4.97 -9.85
CA GLY A 123 4.82 3.52 -9.85
C GLY A 123 5.07 2.88 -8.48
N HIS A 124 5.23 3.66 -7.39
CA HIS A 124 5.34 3.09 -6.05
C HIS A 124 3.98 2.59 -5.54
N ASP A 125 3.93 1.39 -4.95
CA ASP A 125 2.69 0.73 -4.47
C ASP A 125 1.81 1.66 -3.61
N GLU A 126 2.42 2.37 -2.65
CA GLU A 126 1.73 3.31 -1.76
C GLU A 126 1.12 4.52 -2.51
N VAL A 127 1.81 4.98 -3.56
CA VAL A 127 1.33 6.09 -4.40
C VAL A 127 0.16 5.62 -5.25
N ILE A 128 0.28 4.45 -5.90
CA ILE A 128 -0.82 3.85 -6.69
C ILE A 128 -2.04 3.62 -5.80
N GLY A 129 -1.84 3.07 -4.60
CA GLY A 129 -2.90 2.85 -3.62
C GLY A 129 -3.62 4.14 -3.24
N THR A 130 -2.87 5.18 -2.89
CA THR A 130 -3.42 6.49 -2.48
C THR A 130 -4.12 7.21 -3.64
N MET A 131 -3.50 7.27 -4.82
CA MET A 131 -4.09 7.86 -6.03
C MET A 131 -5.45 7.21 -6.35
N GLY A 132 -5.55 5.88 -6.18
CA GLY A 132 -6.77 5.12 -6.46
C GLY A 132 -7.94 5.45 -5.54
N GLU A 133 -7.73 6.08 -4.37
CA GLU A 133 -8.80 6.46 -3.45
C GLU A 133 -9.64 7.65 -3.99
N ALA A 134 -9.02 8.55 -4.75
CA ALA A 134 -9.69 9.71 -5.34
C ALA A 134 -9.04 10.13 -6.68
N PRO A 135 -9.10 9.26 -7.72
CA PRO A 135 -8.35 9.45 -8.95
C PRO A 135 -8.69 10.74 -9.71
N GLU A 136 -9.94 11.21 -9.59
CA GLU A 136 -10.42 12.44 -10.25
C GLU A 136 -10.02 13.72 -9.49
N SER A 137 -9.47 13.59 -8.28
CA SER A 137 -9.16 14.74 -7.42
C SER A 137 -7.69 14.82 -7.05
N ILE A 138 -6.87 13.81 -7.36
CA ILE A 138 -5.45 13.79 -6.99
C ILE A 138 -4.58 14.03 -8.23
N THR A 139 -3.58 14.90 -8.09
CA THR A 139 -2.47 15.08 -9.05
C THR A 139 -1.16 14.73 -8.36
N LEU A 140 -0.38 13.82 -8.96
CA LEU A 140 0.94 13.41 -8.46
C LEU A 140 2.00 14.44 -8.85
N VAL A 141 2.91 14.76 -7.93
CA VAL A 141 4.13 15.53 -8.19
C VAL A 141 5.32 14.85 -7.53
N GLU A 142 6.48 14.86 -8.21
CA GLU A 142 7.73 14.30 -7.67
C GLU A 142 8.76 15.40 -7.41
N THR A 143 8.70 16.47 -8.19
CA THR A 143 9.72 17.52 -8.25
C THR A 143 9.10 18.92 -8.18
N PRO A 144 9.90 19.95 -7.83
CA PRO A 144 9.46 21.34 -7.94
C PRO A 144 9.01 21.73 -9.35
N ASP A 145 9.62 21.16 -10.40
CA ASP A 145 9.26 21.45 -11.78
C ASP A 145 7.83 20.94 -12.09
N ASP A 146 7.41 19.81 -11.51
CA ASP A 146 6.02 19.31 -11.65
C ASP A 146 5.03 20.27 -10.99
N VAL A 147 5.41 20.84 -9.85
CA VAL A 147 4.60 21.84 -9.13
C VAL A 147 4.40 23.10 -10.00
N ASP A 148 5.45 23.54 -10.70
CA ASP A 148 5.39 24.69 -11.61
C ASP A 148 4.45 24.47 -12.82
N GLN A 149 4.14 23.21 -13.16
CA GLN A 149 3.21 22.85 -14.24
C GLN A 149 1.75 22.68 -13.78
N LEU A 150 1.46 22.75 -12.47
CA LEU A 150 0.10 22.62 -11.97
C LEU A 150 -0.81 23.74 -12.48
N THR A 151 -1.99 23.40 -12.97
CA THR A 151 -2.92 24.32 -13.64
C THR A 151 -4.00 24.89 -12.72
N PHE A 152 -3.86 24.73 -11.41
CA PHE A 152 -4.81 25.24 -10.42
C PHE A 152 -4.78 26.77 -10.33
N THR A 153 -5.93 27.35 -10.01
CA THR A 153 -6.14 28.78 -9.83
C THR A 153 -6.33 29.14 -8.36
N THR A 154 -6.31 30.42 -8.03
CA THR A 154 -6.59 30.90 -6.66
C THR A 154 -8.04 30.68 -6.21
N ALA A 155 -8.94 30.29 -7.13
CA ALA A 155 -10.31 29.94 -6.80
C ALA A 155 -10.46 28.47 -6.37
N ASP A 156 -9.46 27.62 -6.68
CA ASP A 156 -9.50 26.19 -6.38
C ASP A 156 -9.17 25.93 -4.91
N LYS A 157 -9.83 24.94 -4.33
CA LYS A 157 -9.50 24.43 -3.00
C LYS A 157 -8.38 23.40 -3.14
N LEU A 158 -7.26 23.58 -2.45
CA LEU A 158 -6.09 22.72 -2.53
C LEU A 158 -5.75 22.08 -1.18
N ALA A 159 -5.33 20.80 -1.23
CA ALA A 159 -4.76 20.03 -0.12
C ALA A 159 -3.55 19.23 -0.64
N TYR A 160 -2.70 18.73 0.25
CA TYR A 160 -1.57 17.85 -0.07
C TYR A 160 -1.35 16.83 1.05
#